data_AF-A0A2V8AAZ7-F1
#
_entry.id   AF-A0A2V8AAZ7-F1
#
_cell.length_a   1.000
_cell.length_b   1.000
_cell.length_c   1.000
_cell.angle_alpha   90.00
_cell.angle_beta   90.00
_cell.angle_gamma   90.00
#
_symmetry.space_group_name_H-M   'P 1'
#
loop_
_entity.id
_entity.type
_entity.pdbx_description
1 polymer ?
#
loop_
_entity_poly.entity_id
_entity_poly.type
_entity_poly.pdbx_seq_one_letter_code
_entity_poly.pdbx_strand_id
1 'polypeptide(L)' 'MADMVAAGMRPTQVIVAATSNGAQFLRMSNTGTIEPNNSADFIVLDANPLDDMTNTRKISSVYLRGASVDRSSYK' A
#
# COMPACT_ATOMS: atom_id res chain seq x y z
N MET A 1 5.34 8.55 4.31
CA MET A 1 6.14 7.71 3.40
C MET A 1 7.25 8.48 2.72
N ALA A 2 7.00 9.70 2.21
CA ALA A 2 8.03 10.56 1.64
C ALA A 2 9.25 10.78 2.56
N ASP A 3 9.03 10.93 3.88
CA ASP A 3 10.11 11.13 4.85
C ASP A 3 11.11 9.96 4.91
N MET A 4 10.67 8.73 4.65
CA MET A 4 11.58 7.57 4.58
C MET A 4 12.50 7.65 3.36
N VAL A 5 12.00 8.19 2.25
CA VAL A 5 12.84 8.47 1.06
C VAL A 5 13.77 9.64 1.33
N ALA A 6 13.29 10.70 2.01
CA ALA A 6 14.13 11.81 2.45
C ALA A 6 15.26 11.33 3.40
N ALA A 7 15.00 10.27 4.18
CA ALA A 7 15.98 9.59 5.02
C ALA A 7 16.88 8.58 4.26
N GLY A 8 16.75 8.45 2.93
CA GLY A 8 17.65 7.66 2.08
C GLY A 8 17.15 6.28 1.65
N MET A 9 15.90 5.90 1.98
CA MET A 9 15.32 4.65 1.46
C MET A 9 14.92 4.79 -0.01
N ARG A 10 15.06 3.71 -0.79
CA ARG A 10 14.49 3.67 -2.15
C ARG A 10 12.96 3.56 -2.08
N PRO A 11 12.21 4.17 -3.02
CA PRO A 11 10.74 4.06 -3.08
C PRO A 11 10.22 2.62 -2.98
N THR A 12 10.86 1.68 -3.70
CA THR A 12 10.53 0.25 -3.65
C THR A 12 10.68 -0.34 -2.24
N GLN A 13 11.73 0.03 -1.51
CA GLN A 13 11.95 -0.44 -0.13
C GLN A 13 10.88 0.11 0.82
N VAL A 14 10.42 1.34 0.61
CA VAL A 14 9.35 1.93 1.42
C VAL A 14 8.03 1.18 1.23
N ILE A 15 7.68 0.83 -0.01
CA ILE A 15 6.46 0.05 -0.31
C ILE A 15 6.54 -1.33 0.34
N VAL A 16 7.66 -2.04 0.17
CA VAL A 16 7.90 -3.36 0.77
C VAL A 16 7.86 -3.29 2.30
N ALA A 17 8.46 -2.26 2.90
CA ALA A 17 8.44 -2.03 4.34
C ALA A 17 7.00 -1.87 4.87
N ALA A 18 6.16 -1.12 4.14
CA ALA A 18 4.78 -0.83 4.51
C ALA A 18 3.78 -1.96 4.22
N THR A 19 4.20 -3.03 3.55
CA THR A 19 3.32 -4.12 3.09
C THR A 19 3.86 -5.48 3.53
N SER A 20 4.61 -6.18 2.68
CA SER A 20 5.07 -7.56 2.92
C SER A 20 5.93 -7.69 4.17
N ASN A 21 6.83 -6.73 4.44
CA ASN A 21 7.68 -6.78 5.64
C ASN A 21 6.86 -6.57 6.91
N GLY A 22 5.86 -5.68 6.87
CA GLY A 22 4.93 -5.47 7.99
C GLY A 22 4.13 -6.74 8.30
N ALA A 23 3.58 -7.39 7.27
CA ALA A 23 2.88 -8.66 7.40
C ALA A 23 3.79 -9.76 7.99
N GLN A 24 5.02 -9.89 7.47
CA GLN A 24 6.00 -10.84 7.96
C GLN A 24 6.37 -10.60 9.42
N PHE A 25 6.64 -9.35 9.80
CA PHE A 25 6.99 -8.97 11.17
C PHE A 25 5.87 -9.33 12.16
N LEU A 26 4.61 -9.11 11.74
CA LEU A 26 3.42 -9.44 12.53
C LEU A 26 3.00 -10.91 12.43
N ARG A 27 3.74 -11.75 11.69
CA ARG A 27 3.43 -13.17 11.43
C ARG A 27 2.04 -13.37 10.81
N MET A 28 1.62 -12.44 9.95
CA MET A 28 0.41 -12.56 9.15
C MET A 28 0.72 -13.29 7.84
N SER A 29 -0.09 -14.29 7.50
CA SER A 29 0.21 -15.22 6.40
C SER A 29 -0.56 -14.95 5.09
N ASN A 30 -1.59 -14.11 5.11
CA ASN A 30 -2.51 -13.92 4.00
C ASN A 30 -2.74 -12.43 3.65
N THR A 31 -1.72 -11.59 3.83
CA THR A 31 -1.78 -10.15 3.53
C THR A 31 -0.38 -9.60 3.22
N GLY A 32 -0.31 -8.35 2.74
CA GLY A 32 0.94 -7.65 2.45
C GLY A 32 1.51 -7.87 1.05
N THR A 33 0.95 -8.78 0.26
CA THR A 33 1.28 -9.00 -1.17
C THR A 33 0.01 -9.24 -1.99
N ILE A 34 0.06 -8.96 -3.29
CA ILE A 34 -1.02 -9.31 -4.24
C ILE A 34 -0.71 -10.69 -4.81
N GLU A 35 -1.25 -11.73 -4.18
CA GLU A 35 -1.04 -13.13 -4.52
C GLU A 35 -2.34 -13.93 -4.33
N PRO A 36 -2.52 -15.07 -5.04
CA PRO A 36 -3.66 -15.95 -4.80
C PRO A 36 -3.77 -16.38 -3.33
N ASN A 37 -4.99 -16.47 -2.82
CA ASN A 37 -5.34 -16.81 -1.44
C ASN A 37 -5.05 -15.74 -0.37
N ASN A 38 -4.45 -14.61 -0.73
CA ASN A 38 -4.38 -13.46 0.17
C ASN A 38 -5.74 -12.75 0.26
N SER A 39 -5.97 -12.06 1.38
CA SER A 39 -7.07 -11.11 1.50
C SER A 39 -6.94 -10.04 0.43
N ALA A 40 -8.05 -9.74 -0.26
CA ALA A 40 -8.11 -8.73 -1.31
C ALA A 40 -8.17 -7.31 -0.71
N ASP A 41 -7.11 -6.95 0.02
CA ASP A 41 -6.88 -5.63 0.61
C ASP A 41 -5.85 -4.89 -0.26
N PHE A 42 -6.30 -3.93 -1.06
CA PHE A 42 -5.42 -3.17 -1.94
C PHE A 42 -5.98 -1.79 -2.26
N ILE A 43 -5.11 -0.94 -2.79
CA ILE A 43 -5.47 0.39 -3.29
C ILE A 43 -4.99 0.52 -4.73
N VAL A 44 -5.70 1.31 -5.52
CA VAL A 44 -5.29 1.69 -6.87
C VAL A 44 -4.87 3.15 -6.85
N LEU A 45 -3.71 3.46 -7.42
CA LEU A 45 -3.16 4.81 -7.47
C LEU A 45 -3.31 5.39 -8.88
N ASP A 46 -3.63 6.69 -8.97
CA ASP A 46 -3.70 7.43 -10.25
C ASP A 46 -2.32 7.81 -10.79
N ALA A 47 -1.26 7.60 -10.00
CA ALA A 47 0.11 7.88 -10.40
C ALA A 47 1.08 6.86 -9.78
N ASN A 48 2.20 6.64 -10.47
CA ASN A 48 3.22 5.69 -10.06
C ASN A 48 3.97 6.17 -8.79
N PRO A 49 3.94 5.43 -7.68
CA PRO A 49 4.65 5.80 -6.45
C PRO A 49 6.17 5.67 -6.54
N LEU A 50 6.70 4.97 -7.55
CA LEU A 50 8.14 4.84 -7.75
C LEU A 50 8.78 6.10 -8.33
N ASP A 51 8.01 6.93 -9.03
CA ASP A 51 8.47 8.19 -9.59
C ASP A 51 8.48 9.31 -8.54
N ASP A 52 7.47 9.32 -7.66
CA ASP A 52 7.37 10.22 -6.51
C ASP A 52 6.54 9.56 -5.40
N MET A 53 7.12 9.43 -4.20
CA MET A 53 6.44 8.81 -3.06
C MET A 53 5.23 9.59 -2.55
N THR A 54 5.07 10.87 -2.90
CA THR A 54 3.84 11.62 -2.62
C THR A 54 2.64 11.09 -3.42
N ASN A 55 2.87 10.38 -4.53
CA ASN A 55 1.83 9.75 -5.34
C ASN A 55 1.06 8.64 -4.59
N THR A 56 1.60 8.13 -3.46
CA THR A 56 0.85 7.22 -2.57
C THR A 56 -0.43 7.83 -2.01
N ARG A 57 -0.60 9.16 -2.07
CA ARG A 57 -1.84 9.86 -1.69
C ARG A 57 -2.84 10.04 -2.84
N LYS A 58 -2.42 9.83 -4.09
CA LYS A 58 -3.26 9.93 -5.29
C LYS A 58 -4.02 8.62 -5.48
N ILE A 59 -4.92 8.32 -4.55
CA ILE A 59 -5.62 7.04 -4.49
C ILE A 59 -6.94 7.16 -5.25
N SER A 60 -7.06 6.35 -6.30
CA SER A 60 -8.24 6.22 -7.15
C SER A 60 -9.35 5.42 -6.47
N SER A 61 -8.98 4.29 -5.86
CA SER A 61 -9.93 3.37 -5.23
C SER A 61 -9.26 2.56 -4.12
N VAL A 62 -10.08 2.08 -3.18
CA VAL A 62 -9.67 1.26 -2.03
C VAL A 62 -10.58 0.05 -1.97
N TYR A 63 -9.99 -1.12 -1.77
CA TYR A 63 -10.69 -2.38 -1.58
C TYR A 63 -10.26 -3.01 -0.26
N LEU A 64 -11.23 -3.46 0.53
CA LEU A 64 -11.01 -4.22 1.74
C LEU A 64 -11.74 -5.55 1.63
N ARG A 65 -11.02 -6.66 1.77
CA ARG A 65 -11.54 -8.03 1.63
C ARG A 65 -12.35 -8.22 0.35
N GLY A 66 -11.95 -7.56 -0.74
CA GLY A 66 -12.62 -7.60 -2.04
C GLY A 66 -13.82 -6.67 -2.21
N ALA A 67 -14.25 -5.95 -1.17
CA ALA A 67 -15.31 -4.96 -1.26
C ALA A 67 -14.73 -3.56 -1.50
N SER A 68 -15.33 -2.82 -2.45
CA SER A 68 -14.97 -1.42 -2.66
C SER A 68 -15.42 -0.57 -1.47
N VAL A 69 -14.55 0.34 -1.04
CA VAL A 69 -14.82 1.27 0.06
C VAL A 69 -15.20 2.63 -0.51
N ASP A 70 -16.37 3.14 -0.15
CA ASP A 70 -16.72 4.54 -0.40
C ASP A 70 -15.88 5.43 0.51
N ARG A 71 -15.01 6.23 -0.10
CA ARG A 71 -14.12 7.13 0.62
C ARG A 71 -14.76 8.48 0.91
N SER A 72 -15.81 8.85 0.18
CA SER A 72 -16.45 10.15 0.33
C SER A 72 -17.13 10.31 1.69
N SER A 73 -17.47 9.17 2.33
CA SER A 73 -18.02 9.11 3.68
C SER A 73 -17.00 9.31 4.80
N TYR A 74 -15.69 9.32 4.50
CA TYR A 74 -14.62 9.51 5.49
C TYR A 74 -13.86 10.81 5.16
N LYS A 75 -14.30 11.92 5.75
CA LYS A 75 -13.60 13.22 5.71
C LYS A 75 -13.02 13.56 7.07
#